data_AF-A0A9W6H1R7-F1
#
_entry.id   AF-A0A9W6H1R7-F1
#
_cell.length_a   1.000
_cell.length_b   1.000
_cell.length_c   1.000
_cell.angle_alpha   90.00
_cell.angle_beta   90.00
_cell.angle_gamma   90.00
#
_symmetry.space_group_name_H-M   'P 1'
#
loop_
_entity.id
_entity.type
_entity.pdbx_description
1 polymer ?
#
loop_
_entity_poly.entity_id
_entity_poly.type
_entity_poly.pdbx_seq_one_letter_code
_entity_poly.pdbx_strand_id
1 'polypeptide(L)'
;MSVISDAREARSATPEAVRSLGARLIPVTLTCYQVAVGDQVRGYLCCTGEGWECYAGRALDTAEDLGVRRTLLEAVRTVVG
;
A
#
# COMPACT_ATOMS: atom_id res chain seq x y z
N MET A 1 -24.95 15.64 28.58
CA MET A 1 -23.88 14.68 28.91
C MET A 1 -23.12 14.41 27.63
N SER A 2 -21.80 14.55 27.70
CA SER A 2 -20.79 14.70 26.65
C SER A 2 -20.84 13.76 25.43
N VAL A 3 -20.63 14.40 24.27
CA VAL A 3 -19.93 13.99 23.03
C VAL A 3 -19.96 12.53 22.57
N ILE A 4 -20.70 12.28 21.48
CA ILE A 4 -20.27 11.27 20.50
C ILE A 4 -19.13 11.92 19.71
N SER A 5 -17.92 11.77 20.24
CA SER A 5 -16.69 12.21 19.59
C SER A 5 -16.49 11.42 18.30
N ASP A 6 -16.34 12.17 17.21
CA ASP A 6 -15.59 11.80 16.02
C ASP A 6 -15.81 10.38 15.50
N ALA A 7 -16.63 10.28 14.45
CA ALA A 7 -16.32 9.38 13.34
C ALA A 7 -14.98 9.82 12.73
N ARG A 8 -13.89 9.58 13.47
CA ARG A 8 -12.52 9.86 13.06
C ARG A 8 -12.33 9.03 11.80
N GLU A 9 -12.25 9.75 10.68
CA GLU A 9 -11.66 9.31 9.44
C GLU A 9 -10.64 8.22 9.76
N ALA A 10 -10.88 7.01 9.26
CA ALA A 10 -9.82 6.03 9.11
C ALA A 10 -8.83 6.60 8.10
N ARG A 11 -8.05 7.61 8.51
CA ARG A 11 -6.85 8.04 7.81
C ARG A 11 -5.98 6.80 7.87
N SER A 12 -6.00 6.02 6.79
CA SER A 12 -5.07 4.93 6.55
C SER A 12 -3.69 5.49 6.84
N ALA A 13 -3.17 5.19 8.04
CA ALA A 13 -1.96 5.80 8.56
C ALA A 13 -0.79 5.14 7.83
N THR A 14 -0.59 5.59 6.59
CA THR A 14 0.56 5.19 5.79
C THR A 14 1.81 5.55 6.60
N PRO A 15 2.67 4.58 6.95
CA PRO A 15 3.82 4.82 7.82
C PRO A 15 4.68 6.00 7.33
N GLU A 16 5.28 6.77 8.23
CA GLU A 16 6.12 7.92 7.86
C GLU A 16 7.26 7.53 6.90
N ALA A 17 7.85 6.34 7.11
CA ALA A 17 8.87 5.78 6.23
C ALA A 17 8.38 5.42 4.81
N VAL A 18 7.08 5.19 4.64
CA VAL A 18 6.47 5.02 3.31
C VAL A 18 6.24 6.39 2.66
N ARG A 19 5.85 7.40 3.45
CA ARG A 19 5.67 8.78 2.97
C ARG A 19 6.98 9.40 2.49
N SER A 20 8.12 9.08 3.13
CA SER A 20 9.44 9.56 2.69
C SER A 20 9.86 9.03 1.32
N LEU A 21 9.23 7.94 0.84
CA LEU A 21 9.39 7.42 -0.53
C LEU A 21 8.46 8.12 -1.53
N GLY A 22 7.68 9.13 -1.10
CA GLY A 22 6.65 9.76 -1.92
C GLY A 22 5.49 8.82 -2.29
N ALA A 23 5.39 7.68 -1.60
CA ALA A 23 4.43 6.64 -1.92
C ALA A 23 3.12 6.81 -1.13
N ARG A 24 2.01 6.60 -1.84
CA ARG A 24 0.66 6.53 -1.29
C ARG A 24 0.11 5.13 -1.47
N LEU A 25 -0.40 4.56 -0.39
CA LEU A 25 -1.13 3.28 -0.41
C LEU A 25 -2.62 3.57 -0.52
N ILE A 26 -3.23 3.13 -1.62
CA ILE A 26 -4.65 3.31 -1.91
C ILE A 26 -5.32 1.95 -1.73
N PRO A 27 -6.21 1.76 -0.74
CA PRO A 27 -6.92 0.50 -0.57
C PRO A 27 -7.75 0.17 -1.82
N VAL A 28 -7.58 -1.06 -2.34
CA VAL A 28 -8.39 -1.60 -3.44
C VAL A 28 -9.37 -2.62 -2.88
N THR A 29 -8.89 -3.49 -1.99
CA THR A 29 -9.68 -4.45 -1.23
C THR A 29 -9.24 -4.43 0.23
N LEU A 30 -9.84 -5.28 1.07
CA LEU A 30 -9.41 -5.45 2.47
C LEU A 30 -7.97 -5.93 2.61
N THR A 31 -7.45 -6.66 1.60
CA THR A 31 -6.12 -7.25 1.65
C THR A 31 -5.19 -6.70 0.58
N CYS A 32 -5.65 -5.89 -0.37
CA CYS A 32 -4.78 -5.39 -1.44
C CYS A 32 -4.84 -3.87 -1.62
N TYR A 33 -3.67 -3.30 -1.87
CA TYR A 33 -3.42 -1.87 -1.97
C TYR A 33 -2.72 -1.57 -3.29
N GLN A 34 -3.09 -0.46 -3.91
CA GLN A 34 -2.35 0.14 -5.00
C GLN A 34 -1.28 1.08 -4.45
N VAL A 35 -0.06 0.98 -4.97
CA VAL A 35 1.06 1.85 -4.64
C VAL A 35 1.18 2.92 -5.72
N ALA A 36 1.03 4.19 -5.33
CA ALA A 36 1.16 5.32 -6.24
C ALA A 36 2.26 6.28 -5.79
N VAL A 37 2.98 6.86 -6.74
CA VAL A 37 3.93 7.97 -6.54
C VAL A 37 3.47 9.13 -7.40
N GLY A 38 3.10 10.24 -6.75
CA GLY A 38 2.33 11.30 -7.41
C GLY A 38 1.03 10.73 -7.99
N ASP A 39 0.81 10.98 -9.28
CA ASP A 39 -0.39 10.51 -10.03
C ASP A 39 -0.15 9.17 -10.74
N GLN A 40 1.03 8.56 -10.58
CA GLN A 40 1.37 7.31 -11.27
C GLN A 40 1.23 6.11 -10.33
N VAL A 41 0.45 5.12 -10.79
CA VAL A 41 0.46 3.78 -10.21
C VAL A 41 1.77 3.09 -10.55
N ARG A 42 2.45 2.60 -9.52
CA ARG A 42 3.71 1.86 -9.63
C ARG A 42 3.48 0.35 -9.53
N GLY A 43 2.47 -0.05 -8.77
CA GLY A 43 2.18 -1.45 -8.56
C GLY A 43 1.13 -1.70 -7.49
N TYR A 44 1.11 -2.93 -6.99
CA TYR A 44 0.15 -3.40 -5.99
C TYR A 44 0.87 -4.19 -4.90
N LEU A 45 0.30 -4.13 -3.70
CA LEU A 45 0.73 -4.91 -2.54
C LEU A 45 -0.48 -5.64 -1.98
N CYS A 46 -0.43 -6.96 -1.97
CA CYS A 46 -1.47 -7.77 -1.34
C CYS A 46 -0.92 -8.42 -0.06
N CYS A 47 -1.59 -8.18 1.06
CA CYS A 47 -1.29 -8.76 2.37
C CYS A 47 -1.74 -10.21 2.41
N THR A 48 -0.82 -11.09 2.79
CA THR A 48 -1.04 -12.51 3.01
C THR A 48 -0.60 -12.89 4.42
N GLY A 49 -0.93 -14.11 4.86
CA GLY A 49 -0.47 -14.62 6.16
C GLY A 49 1.05 -14.69 6.30
N GLU A 50 1.79 -14.64 5.18
CA GLU A 50 3.25 -14.79 5.13
C GLU A 50 3.99 -13.46 4.89
N GLY A 51 3.28 -12.39 4.54
CA GLY A 51 3.85 -11.08 4.28
C GLY A 51 3.07 -10.28 3.24
N TRP A 52 3.80 -9.64 2.33
CA TRP A 52 3.26 -8.78 1.28
C TRP A 52 3.71 -9.29 -0.09
N GLU A 53 2.78 -9.81 -0.86
CA GLU A 53 2.98 -10.08 -2.29
C GLU A 53 3.10 -8.76 -3.03
N CYS A 54 4.18 -8.61 -3.81
CA CYS A 54 4.54 -7.36 -4.47
C CYS A 54 4.39 -7.51 -5.98
N TYR A 55 3.67 -6.58 -6.60
CA TYR A 55 3.45 -6.58 -8.04
C TYR A 55 3.83 -5.23 -8.65
N ALA A 56 4.61 -5.20 -9.73
CA ALA A 56 4.92 -3.98 -10.49
C ALA A 56 4.02 -3.85 -11.72
N GLY A 57 3.41 -2.69 -11.92
CA GLY A 57 2.57 -2.44 -13.07
C GLY A 57 1.42 -1.50 -12.78
N ARG A 58 0.75 -1.05 -13.84
CA ARG A 58 -0.40 -0.11 -13.74
C ARG A 58 -1.74 -0.81 -13.58
N ALA A 59 -1.81 -2.11 -13.87
CA ALA A 59 -2.99 -2.94 -13.76
C ALA A 59 -2.59 -4.30 -13.20
N LEU A 60 -3.37 -4.83 -12.25
CA LEU A 60 -3.00 -6.03 -11.48
C LEU A 60 -2.98 -7.30 -12.33
N ASP A 61 -3.82 -7.38 -13.36
CA ASP A 61 -3.95 -8.51 -14.30
C ASP A 61 -2.73 -8.69 -15.23
N THR A 62 -1.92 -7.64 -15.37
CA THR A 62 -0.75 -7.59 -16.23
C THR A 62 0.53 -7.24 -15.47
N ALA A 63 0.45 -7.17 -14.14
CA ALA A 63 1.56 -6.78 -13.30
C ALA A 63 2.60 -7.91 -13.16
N GLU A 64 3.87 -7.52 -13.10
CA GLU A 64 5.00 -8.42 -12.85
C GLU A 64 5.08 -8.78 -11.37
N ASP A 65 5.22 -10.07 -11.07
CA ASP A 65 5.44 -10.56 -9.70
C ASP A 65 6.89 -10.31 -9.25
N LEU A 66 7.05 -9.57 -8.15
CA LEU A 66 8.34 -9.21 -7.54
C LEU A 66 8.66 -10.06 -6.29
N GLY A 67 7.78 -11.01 -5.98
CA GLY A 67 7.82 -11.91 -4.83
C GLY A 67 7.27 -11.30 -3.54
N VAL A 68 7.51 -12.02 -2.44
CA VAL A 68 6.98 -11.67 -1.11
C VAL A 68 8.00 -10.89 -0.28
N ARG A 69 7.54 -9.90 0.49
CA ARG A 69 8.35 -9.18 1.49
C ARG A 69 7.69 -9.29 2.86
N ARG A 70 8.51 -9.44 3.92
CA ARG A 70 8.00 -9.63 5.28
C ARG A 70 7.39 -8.35 5.86
N THR A 71 7.90 -7.20 5.45
CA THR A 71 7.45 -5.91 5.98
C THR A 71 6.84 -5.05 4.88
N LEU A 72 5.87 -4.23 5.26
CA LEU A 72 5.24 -3.26 4.35
C LEU A 72 6.26 -2.28 3.77
N LEU A 73 7.26 -1.86 4.55
CA LEU A 73 8.27 -0.92 4.08
C LEU A 73 9.15 -1.52 2.97
N GLU A 74 9.60 -2.77 3.12
CA GLU A 74 10.36 -3.48 2.09
C GLU A 74 9.51 -3.71 0.83
N ALA A 75 8.24 -4.04 1.02
CA ALA A 75 7.28 -4.23 -0.07
C ALA A 75 7.11 -2.95 -0.89
N VAL A 76 6.87 -1.81 -0.24
CA VAL A 76 6.76 -0.51 -0.91
C VAL A 76 8.05 -0.14 -1.63
N ARG A 77 9.21 -0.31 -0.99
CA ARG A 77 10.51 -0.04 -1.64
C ARG A 77 10.68 -0.85 -2.91
N THR A 78 10.31 -2.13 -2.86
CA THR A 78 10.39 -3.04 -4.00
C THR A 78 9.53 -2.54 -5.17
N VAL A 79 8.31 -2.06 -4.91
CA VAL A 79 7.39 -1.57 -5.96
C VAL A 79 7.76 -0.18 -6.48
N VAL A 80 8.28 0.70 -5.63
CA VAL A 80 8.60 2.09 -6.01
C VAL A 80 9.88 2.16 -6.85
N GLY A 81 10.88 1.33 -6.54
CA GLY A 81 12.24 1.42 -7.06
C GLY A 81 13.17 2.18 -6.11
#